data_AF-A0A0Q8ZER6-F1
#
_entry.id   AF-A0A0Q8ZER6-F1
#
_cell.length_a   1.000
_cell.length_b   1.000
_cell.length_c   1.000
_cell.angle_alpha   90.00
_cell.angle_beta   90.00
_cell.angle_gamma   90.00
#
_symmetry.space_group_name_H-M   'P 1'
#
loop_
_entity.id
_entity.type
_entity.pdbx_description
1 polymer ?
#
loop_
_entity_poly.entity_id
_entity_poly.type
_entity_poly.pdbx_seq_one_letter_code
_entity_poly.pdbx_strand_id
1 'polypeptide(L)'
;MSSDITAWAQRAGYHSTDDADALVLYSEGGENRYYVRERQDGWWELSFASRGEDERFMLRASSREVLEHHLVEVFGVTIRDEAALPFLRLPYKSSDLATGYHLDEMSDGFRTLSRDGEGPVAMARDKTLSMLVLVPLSHYLQLTIVELEQAFLNEEGSPLLSEGQYRTH
;
A
#
# COMPACT_ATOMS: atom_id res chain seq x y z
N MET A 1 5.44 -10.17 8.40
CA MET A 1 4.42 -9.12 8.56
C MET A 1 3.85 -9.16 9.97
N SER A 2 3.32 -8.04 10.45
CA SER A 2 2.71 -7.97 11.80
C SER A 2 1.50 -8.90 11.87
N SER A 3 1.08 -9.25 13.09
CA SER A 3 -0.17 -9.99 13.30
C SER A 3 -1.36 -9.26 12.71
N ASP A 4 -1.37 -7.94 12.83
CA ASP A 4 -2.49 -7.08 12.45
C ASP A 4 -2.68 -7.10 10.93
N ILE A 5 -1.61 -6.90 10.15
CA ILE A 5 -1.68 -7.02 8.69
C ILE A 5 -1.99 -8.43 8.22
N THR A 6 -1.51 -9.46 8.93
CA THR A 6 -1.85 -10.84 8.58
C THR A 6 -3.33 -11.13 8.82
N ALA A 7 -3.90 -10.62 9.90
CA ALA A 7 -5.32 -10.72 10.20
C ALA A 7 -6.17 -9.91 9.21
N TRP A 8 -5.70 -8.72 8.79
CA TRP A 8 -6.34 -7.90 7.77
C TRP A 8 -6.36 -8.60 6.40
N ALA A 9 -5.23 -9.20 5.99
CA ALA A 9 -5.16 -10.03 4.79
C ALA A 9 -6.10 -11.23 4.86
N GLN A 10 -6.17 -11.90 6.02
CA GLN A 10 -7.10 -13.02 6.24
C GLN A 10 -8.56 -12.60 6.11
N ARG A 11 -8.91 -11.41 6.59
CA ARG A 11 -10.25 -10.85 6.42
C ARG A 11 -10.60 -10.63 4.95
N ALA A 12 -9.62 -10.35 4.09
CA ALA A 12 -9.78 -10.22 2.65
C ALA A 12 -9.71 -11.56 1.88
N GLY A 13 -9.73 -12.71 2.58
CA GLY A 13 -9.63 -14.03 1.95
C GLY A 13 -8.20 -14.43 1.54
N TYR A 14 -7.17 -13.84 2.16
CA TYR A 14 -5.76 -14.20 1.92
C TYR A 14 -5.13 -14.95 3.08
N HIS A 15 -4.29 -15.92 2.79
CA HIS A 15 -3.48 -16.64 3.77
C HIS A 15 -2.01 -16.28 3.62
N SER A 16 -1.24 -16.48 4.68
CA SER A 16 0.20 -16.23 4.67
C SER A 16 0.99 -17.54 4.77
N THR A 17 2.14 -17.58 4.11
CA THR A 17 3.14 -18.64 4.27
C THR A 17 4.53 -18.07 4.01
N ASP A 18 5.55 -18.63 4.66
CA ASP A 18 6.94 -18.32 4.34
C ASP A 18 7.39 -19.23 3.18
N ASP A 19 7.95 -18.64 2.13
CA ASP A 19 8.53 -19.35 0.98
C ASP A 19 9.94 -18.83 0.70
N ALA A 20 10.94 -19.65 1.01
CA ALA A 20 12.37 -19.39 0.83
C ALA A 20 12.82 -18.00 1.35
N ASP A 21 12.76 -16.98 0.51
CA ASP A 21 13.21 -15.60 0.75
C ASP A 21 12.08 -14.58 0.90
N ALA A 22 10.82 -15.03 0.84
CA ALA A 22 9.64 -14.18 0.85
C ALA A 22 8.59 -14.64 1.86
N LEU A 23 7.88 -13.67 2.44
CA LEU A 23 6.53 -13.94 2.93
C LEU A 23 5.57 -13.85 1.75
N VAL A 24 4.73 -14.87 1.56
CA VAL A 24 3.73 -14.93 0.50
C VAL A 24 2.34 -14.80 1.09
N LEU A 25 1.59 -13.79 0.62
CA LEU A 25 0.16 -13.62 0.90
C LEU A 25 -0.62 -14.08 -0.34
N TYR A 26 -1.37 -15.17 -0.22
CA TYR A 26 -2.07 -15.78 -1.35
C TYR A 26 -3.57 -15.85 -1.11
N SER A 27 -4.36 -15.55 -2.15
CA SER A 27 -5.81 -15.65 -2.07
C SER A 27 -6.24 -17.10 -1.88
N GLU A 28 -7.44 -17.33 -1.36
CA GLU A 28 -8.08 -18.65 -1.41
C GLU A 28 -8.06 -19.18 -2.86
N GLY A 29 -7.68 -20.45 -3.05
CA GLY A 29 -7.45 -21.05 -4.37
C GLY A 29 -6.10 -20.70 -5.03
N GLY A 30 -5.33 -19.75 -4.48
CA GLY A 30 -3.95 -19.46 -4.88
C GLY A 30 -3.79 -18.70 -6.20
N GLU A 31 -4.87 -18.11 -6.72
CA GLU A 31 -4.85 -17.34 -7.97
C GLU A 31 -4.01 -16.07 -7.86
N ASN A 32 -4.18 -15.30 -6.78
CA ASN A 32 -3.47 -14.04 -6.55
C ASN A 32 -2.44 -14.23 -5.45
N ARG A 33 -1.21 -13.74 -5.66
CA ARG A 33 -0.10 -13.86 -4.72
C ARG A 33 0.66 -12.56 -4.61
N TYR A 34 0.83 -12.06 -3.40
CA TYR A 34 1.73 -10.97 -3.07
C TYR A 34 2.98 -11.53 -2.38
N TYR A 35 4.15 -11.13 -2.85
CA TYR A 35 5.43 -11.54 -2.30
C TYR A 35 6.06 -10.33 -1.62
N VAL A 36 6.42 -10.51 -0.36
CA VAL A 36 7.08 -9.51 0.47
C VAL A 36 8.49 -9.99 0.78
N ARG A 37 9.49 -9.27 0.26
CA ARG A 37 10.91 -9.61 0.43
C ARG A 37 11.67 -8.48 1.11
N GLU A 38 12.51 -8.83 2.08
CA GLU A 38 13.54 -7.93 2.58
C GLU A 38 14.77 -8.01 1.67
N ARG A 39 15.28 -6.86 1.26
CA ARG A 39 16.45 -6.75 0.39
C ARG A 39 17.72 -6.61 1.23
N GLN A 40 18.86 -6.94 0.62
CA GLN A 40 20.17 -6.79 1.25
C GLN A 40 20.53 -5.34 1.63
N ASP A 41 19.89 -4.36 0.97
CA ASP A 41 20.05 -2.93 1.24
C ASP A 41 19.13 -2.43 2.38
N GLY A 42 18.38 -3.32 3.03
CA GLY A 42 17.45 -3.02 4.12
C GLY A 42 16.07 -2.53 3.66
N TRP A 43 15.87 -2.33 2.36
CA TRP A 43 14.56 -1.99 1.81
C TRP A 43 13.68 -3.22 1.69
N TRP A 44 12.38 -3.00 1.65
CA TRP A 44 11.36 -4.01 1.48
C TRP A 44 10.75 -3.89 0.08
N GLU A 45 10.48 -5.03 -0.57
CA GLU A 45 9.89 -5.08 -1.90
C GLU A 45 8.58 -5.87 -1.88
N LEU A 46 7.55 -5.26 -2.44
CA LEU A 46 6.26 -5.89 -2.72
C LEU A 46 6.16 -6.16 -4.22
N SER A 47 5.81 -7.39 -4.56
CA SER A 47 5.48 -7.80 -5.92
C SER A 47 4.24 -8.67 -5.93
N PHE A 48 3.64 -8.81 -7.11
CA PHE A 48 2.38 -9.50 -7.31
C PHE A 48 2.43 -10.43 -8.51
N ALA A 49 1.87 -11.63 -8.37
CA ALA A 49 1.59 -12.55 -9.46
C ALA A 49 0.12 -12.97 -9.45
N SER A 50 -0.45 -13.12 -10.63
CA SER A 50 -1.79 -13.68 -10.80
C SER A 50 -1.74 -14.90 -11.72
N ARG A 51 -2.47 -15.96 -11.36
CA ARG A 51 -2.72 -17.16 -12.18
C ARG A 51 -1.44 -17.81 -12.73
N GLY A 52 -0.36 -17.78 -11.96
CA GLY A 52 0.92 -18.39 -12.32
C GLY A 52 1.74 -17.60 -13.33
N GLU A 53 1.36 -16.34 -13.62
CA GLU A 53 2.20 -15.42 -14.37
C GLU A 53 3.42 -14.96 -13.57
N ASP A 54 4.35 -14.32 -14.27
CA ASP A 54 5.55 -13.74 -13.66
C ASP A 54 5.21 -12.65 -12.64
N GLU A 55 6.05 -12.57 -11.60
CA GLU A 55 5.94 -11.53 -10.58
C GLU A 55 6.14 -10.14 -11.19
N ARG A 56 5.26 -9.22 -10.80
CA ARG A 56 5.30 -7.83 -11.19
C ARG A 56 5.59 -6.97 -9.97
N PHE A 57 6.60 -6.11 -10.09
CA PHE A 57 6.92 -5.14 -9.06
C PHE A 57 5.73 -4.21 -8.79
N MET A 58 5.42 -3.97 -7.50
CA MET A 58 4.41 -3.00 -7.08
C MET A 58 5.03 -1.80 -6.36
N LEU A 59 5.75 -2.06 -5.28
CA LEU A 59 6.27 -1.04 -4.39
C LEU A 59 7.61 -1.48 -3.79
N ARG A 60 8.51 -0.51 -3.61
CA ARG A 60 9.65 -0.66 -2.70
C ARG A 60 9.48 0.32 -1.54
N ALA A 61 9.75 -0.11 -0.33
CA ALA A 61 9.52 0.63 0.90
C ALA A 61 10.79 0.64 1.76
N SER A 62 11.10 1.76 2.40
CA SER A 62 12.31 1.90 3.23
C SER A 62 12.23 1.10 4.52
N SER A 63 11.03 0.71 4.92
CA SER A 63 10.78 -0.13 6.08
C SER A 63 9.60 -1.05 5.83
N ARG A 64 9.53 -2.10 6.65
CA ARG A 64 8.38 -2.99 6.73
C ARG A 64 7.09 -2.23 7.06
N GLU A 65 7.15 -1.25 7.96
CA GLU A 65 5.98 -0.46 8.36
C GLU A 65 5.37 0.30 7.17
N VAL A 66 6.21 0.89 6.30
CA VAL A 66 5.72 1.58 5.09
C VAL A 66 5.01 0.59 4.15
N LEU A 67 5.54 -0.61 4.01
CA LEU A 67 4.91 -1.68 3.21
C LEU A 67 3.59 -2.14 3.84
N GLU A 68 3.54 -2.27 5.16
CA GLU A 68 2.33 -2.65 5.90
C GLU A 68 1.20 -1.63 5.69
N HIS A 69 1.48 -0.32 5.70
CA HIS A 69 0.48 0.72 5.38
C HIS A 69 -0.07 0.57 3.96
N HIS A 70 0.77 0.26 2.97
CA HIS A 70 0.30 0.01 1.61
C HIS A 70 -0.57 -1.26 1.53
N LEU A 71 -0.21 -2.32 2.26
CA LEU A 71 -1.00 -3.56 2.29
C LEU A 71 -2.39 -3.38 2.89
N VAL A 72 -2.60 -2.41 3.79
CA VAL A 72 -3.96 -2.09 4.29
C VAL A 72 -4.87 -1.69 3.14
N GLU A 73 -4.40 -0.89 2.19
CA GLU A 73 -5.17 -0.52 0.99
C GLU A 73 -5.42 -1.73 0.09
N VAL A 74 -4.37 -2.50 -0.22
CA VAL A 74 -4.45 -3.67 -1.10
C VAL A 74 -5.57 -4.63 -0.67
N PHE A 75 -5.62 -4.96 0.63
CA PHE A 75 -6.67 -5.83 1.16
C PHE A 75 -7.95 -5.10 1.49
N GLY A 76 -7.86 -3.81 1.86
CA GLY A 76 -9.00 -2.97 2.18
C GLY A 76 -9.95 -2.80 1.00
N VAL A 77 -9.43 -2.71 -0.23
CA VAL A 77 -10.27 -2.67 -1.44
C VAL A 77 -11.13 -3.94 -1.58
N THR A 78 -10.55 -5.12 -1.32
CA THR A 78 -11.29 -6.39 -1.36
C THR A 78 -12.34 -6.46 -0.26
N ILE A 79 -11.97 -6.08 0.97
CA ILE A 79 -12.88 -6.07 2.12
C ILE A 79 -14.07 -5.13 1.88
N ARG A 80 -13.83 -3.97 1.25
CA ARG A 80 -14.90 -3.04 0.88
C ARG A 80 -15.85 -3.62 -0.15
N ASP A 81 -15.32 -4.25 -1.18
CA ASP A 81 -16.11 -4.87 -2.25
C ASP A 81 -17.02 -5.98 -1.69
N GLU A 82 -16.47 -6.87 -0.85
CA GLU A 82 -17.23 -7.93 -0.18
C GLU A 82 -18.32 -7.40 0.77
N ALA A 83 -18.06 -6.27 1.42
CA ALA A 83 -19.01 -5.58 2.29
C ALA A 83 -20.01 -4.70 1.52
N ALA A 84 -19.94 -4.67 0.18
CA ALA A 84 -20.73 -3.80 -0.69
C ALA A 84 -20.62 -2.30 -0.32
N LEU A 85 -19.46 -1.89 0.19
CA LEU A 85 -19.18 -0.49 0.52
C LEU A 85 -18.87 0.30 -0.76
N PRO A 86 -19.22 1.61 -0.81
CA PRO A 86 -18.87 2.45 -1.96
C PRO A 86 -17.37 2.48 -2.23
N PHE A 87 -16.98 2.60 -3.50
CA PHE A 87 -15.58 2.78 -3.87
C PHE A 87 -15.02 4.11 -3.32
N LEU A 88 -13.90 4.05 -2.59
CA LEU A 88 -13.20 5.27 -2.14
C LEU A 88 -12.37 5.82 -3.30
N ARG A 89 -12.80 6.95 -3.84
CA ARG A 89 -12.02 7.65 -4.85
C ARG A 89 -10.93 8.48 -4.19
N LEU A 90 -9.74 7.91 -4.15
CA LEU A 90 -8.55 8.55 -3.59
C LEU A 90 -7.97 9.59 -4.56
N PRO A 91 -7.79 10.85 -4.13
CA PRO A 91 -7.02 11.84 -4.88
C PRO A 91 -5.57 11.37 -5.08
N TYR A 92 -4.96 11.70 -6.22
CA TYR A 92 -3.61 11.23 -6.56
C TYR A 92 -2.78 12.24 -7.34
N LYS A 93 -3.23 13.49 -7.43
CA LYS A 93 -2.44 14.54 -8.09
C LYS A 93 -1.27 14.91 -7.19
N SER A 94 -0.23 15.51 -7.77
CA SER A 94 0.88 16.04 -7.00
C SER A 94 0.45 17.11 -5.99
N SER A 95 -0.62 17.86 -6.27
CA SER A 95 -1.23 18.82 -5.34
C SER A 95 -1.91 18.18 -4.14
N ASP A 96 -2.16 16.87 -4.20
CA ASP A 96 -2.89 16.12 -3.19
C ASP A 96 -1.92 15.38 -2.25
N LEU A 97 -0.60 15.65 -2.33
CA LEU A 97 0.39 15.07 -1.43
C LEU A 97 0.17 15.51 0.02
N ALA A 98 0.44 14.60 0.95
CA ALA A 98 0.41 14.90 2.37
C ALA A 98 1.51 15.91 2.75
N THR A 99 1.20 16.80 3.70
CA THR A 99 2.18 17.75 4.25
C THR A 99 3.41 17.03 4.79
N GLY A 100 4.59 17.55 4.46
CA GLY A 100 5.88 16.97 4.88
C GLY A 100 6.40 15.86 3.94
N TYR A 101 5.75 15.65 2.79
CA TYR A 101 6.21 14.74 1.76
C TYR A 101 6.41 15.45 0.43
N HIS A 102 7.33 14.90 -0.36
CA HIS A 102 7.55 15.30 -1.74
C HIS A 102 7.79 14.08 -2.64
N LEU A 103 7.52 14.27 -3.93
CA LEU A 103 7.80 13.29 -4.97
C LEU A 103 8.90 13.82 -5.88
N ASP A 104 9.90 12.98 -6.12
CA ASP A 104 10.91 13.26 -7.12
C ASP A 104 10.35 13.13 -8.55
N GLU A 105 11.11 13.62 -9.53
CA GLU A 105 10.91 13.25 -10.92
C GLU A 105 11.21 11.75 -11.13
N MET A 106 10.76 11.21 -12.27
CA MET A 106 11.09 9.84 -12.62
C MET A 106 12.59 9.70 -12.89
N SER A 107 13.28 8.82 -12.17
CA SER A 107 14.67 8.43 -12.40
C SER A 107 14.80 6.91 -12.40
N ASP A 108 15.56 6.36 -13.36
CA ASP A 108 15.77 4.90 -13.51
C ASP A 108 14.48 4.05 -13.51
N GLY A 109 13.40 4.64 -14.03
CA GLY A 109 12.07 4.02 -14.11
C GLY A 109 11.28 4.02 -12.80
N PHE A 110 11.74 4.75 -11.78
CA PHE A 110 11.06 4.92 -10.50
C PHE A 110 10.72 6.38 -10.22
N ARG A 111 9.62 6.57 -9.51
CA ARG A 111 9.35 7.78 -8.73
C ARG A 111 9.63 7.46 -7.27
N THR A 112 10.23 8.40 -6.55
CA THR A 112 10.51 8.28 -5.12
C THR A 112 9.58 9.20 -4.35
N LEU A 113 8.96 8.66 -3.29
CA LEU A 113 8.32 9.42 -2.22
C LEU A 113 9.33 9.58 -1.10
N SER A 114 9.51 10.83 -0.66
CA SER A 114 10.42 11.19 0.42
C SER A 114 9.67 11.97 1.48
N ARG A 115 10.08 11.78 2.74
CA ARG A 115 9.60 12.57 3.88
C ARG A 115 10.64 13.60 4.27
N ASP A 116 10.21 14.82 4.52
CA ASP A 116 11.09 15.94 4.87
C ASP A 116 11.89 15.63 6.14
N GLY A 117 13.22 15.78 6.06
CA GLY A 117 14.13 15.49 7.17
C GLY A 117 14.49 14.02 7.39
N GLU A 118 13.78 13.07 6.77
CA GLU A 118 14.03 11.62 6.87
C GLU A 118 14.58 11.02 5.56
N GLY A 119 14.17 11.56 4.40
CA GLY A 119 14.60 11.11 3.09
C GLY A 119 13.63 10.11 2.43
N PRO A 120 14.10 9.29 1.48
CA PRO A 120 13.25 8.35 0.74
C PRO A 120 12.54 7.32 1.61
N VAL A 121 11.23 7.20 1.43
CA VAL A 121 10.38 6.23 2.16
C VAL A 121 9.77 5.17 1.26
N ALA A 122 9.49 5.48 -0.01
CA ALA A 122 8.90 4.52 -0.94
C ALA A 122 9.24 4.83 -2.39
N MET A 123 9.20 3.81 -3.25
CA MET A 123 9.44 3.93 -4.68
C MET A 123 8.44 3.09 -5.47
N ALA A 124 7.89 3.66 -6.54
CA ALA A 124 6.98 2.99 -7.45
C ALA A 124 7.40 3.20 -8.90
N ARG A 125 7.06 2.26 -9.78
CA ARG A 125 7.32 2.35 -11.22
C ARG A 125 6.14 3.00 -11.95
N ASP A 126 6.38 3.29 -13.23
CA ASP A 126 5.42 3.89 -14.16
C ASP A 126 4.99 5.33 -13.79
N LYS A 127 4.78 6.18 -14.81
CA LYS A 127 4.52 7.61 -14.59
C LYS A 127 3.19 7.87 -13.90
N THR A 128 2.17 7.07 -14.17
CA THR A 128 0.80 7.26 -13.69
C THR A 128 0.53 6.37 -12.49
N LEU A 129 0.92 5.09 -12.56
CA LEU A 129 0.71 4.17 -11.44
C LEU A 129 1.52 4.60 -10.21
N SER A 130 2.71 5.18 -10.37
CA SER A 130 3.44 5.72 -9.21
C SER A 130 2.68 6.82 -8.48
N MET A 131 1.90 7.65 -9.18
CA MET A 131 1.08 8.68 -8.53
C MET A 131 -0.09 8.05 -7.76
N LEU A 132 -0.76 7.06 -8.37
CA LEU A 132 -1.88 6.33 -7.76
C LEU A 132 -1.46 5.56 -6.50
N VAL A 133 -0.19 5.16 -6.39
CA VAL A 133 0.33 4.43 -5.23
C VAL A 133 0.95 5.39 -4.20
N LEU A 134 1.84 6.29 -4.64
CA LEU A 134 2.66 7.07 -3.71
C LEU A 134 1.91 8.25 -3.08
N VAL A 135 0.95 8.87 -3.78
CA VAL A 135 0.19 9.98 -3.19
C VAL A 135 -0.70 9.47 -2.05
N PRO A 136 -1.53 8.43 -2.22
CA PRO A 136 -2.28 7.87 -1.10
C PRO A 136 -1.39 7.36 0.03
N LEU A 137 -0.27 6.71 -0.30
CA LEU A 137 0.68 6.22 0.71
C LEU A 137 1.21 7.36 1.60
N SER A 138 1.44 8.56 1.07
CA SER A 138 1.86 9.71 1.87
C SER A 138 0.87 10.08 2.99
N HIS A 139 -0.43 9.89 2.75
CA HIS A 139 -1.50 10.09 3.74
C HIS A 139 -1.67 8.89 4.66
N TYR A 140 -1.53 7.67 4.15
CA TYR A 140 -1.58 6.46 4.96
C TYR A 140 -0.54 6.50 6.08
N LEU A 141 0.66 6.96 5.76
CA LEU A 141 1.77 7.11 6.69
C LEU A 141 1.58 8.23 7.74
N GLN A 142 0.47 8.97 7.69
CA GLN A 142 0.06 9.92 8.74
C GLN A 142 -0.91 9.30 9.76
N LEU A 143 -1.44 8.11 9.46
CA LEU A 143 -2.36 7.38 10.31
C LEU A 143 -1.65 6.18 10.94
N THR A 144 -2.18 5.70 12.05
CA THR A 144 -1.87 4.35 12.51
C THR A 144 -2.53 3.31 11.58
N ILE A 145 -2.00 2.08 11.54
CA ILE A 145 -2.62 0.97 10.82
C ILE A 145 -4.10 0.79 11.22
N VAL A 146 -4.41 0.89 12.52
CA VAL A 146 -5.78 0.77 13.03
C VAL A 146 -6.70 1.87 12.47
N GLU A 147 -6.25 3.13 12.48
CA GLU A 147 -7.03 4.24 11.91
C GLU A 147 -7.24 4.08 10.40
N LEU A 148 -6.23 3.55 9.69
CA LEU A 148 -6.33 3.28 8.27
C LEU A 148 -7.30 2.13 7.97
N GLU A 149 -7.26 1.03 8.73
CA GLU A 149 -8.27 -0.02 8.64
C GLU A 149 -9.69 0.53 8.88
N GLN A 150 -9.87 1.39 9.89
CA GLN A 150 -11.16 2.06 10.13
C GLN A 150 -11.59 2.91 8.94
N ALA A 151 -10.67 3.63 8.29
CA ALA A 151 -10.97 4.37 7.07
C ALA A 151 -11.49 3.45 5.96
N PHE A 152 -10.86 2.29 5.75
CA PHE A 152 -11.34 1.33 4.75
C PHE A 152 -12.66 0.64 5.13
N LEU A 153 -13.06 0.63 6.41
CA LEU A 153 -14.37 0.10 6.83
C LEU A 153 -15.48 1.16 6.86
N ASN A 154 -15.15 2.44 6.83
CA ASN A 154 -16.12 3.53 6.86
C ASN A 154 -16.67 3.83 5.45
N GLU A 155 -17.98 4.06 5.32
CA GLU A 155 -18.63 4.32 4.02
C GLU A 155 -17.95 5.47 3.25
N GLU A 156 -17.66 6.59 3.91
CA GLU A 156 -17.03 7.77 3.29
C GLU A 156 -15.50 7.83 3.43
N GLY A 157 -14.87 6.85 4.08
CA GLY A 157 -13.41 6.78 4.23
C GLY A 157 -12.84 7.55 5.43
N SER A 158 -13.64 7.98 6.41
CA SER A 158 -13.13 8.64 7.61
C SER A 158 -12.36 7.65 8.52
N PRO A 159 -11.20 8.02 9.10
CA PRO A 159 -10.66 9.38 9.21
C PRO A 159 -9.80 9.87 8.04
N LEU A 160 -9.40 8.99 7.11
CA LEU A 160 -8.55 9.35 5.98
C LEU A 160 -9.16 10.44 5.10
N LEU A 161 -10.47 10.32 4.82
CA LEU A 161 -11.20 11.22 3.95
C LEU A 161 -12.25 12.05 4.69
N SER A 162 -12.51 13.23 4.14
CA SER A 162 -13.65 14.09 4.46
C SER A 162 -14.16 14.68 3.16
N GLU A 163 -15.44 14.48 2.85
CA GLU A 163 -16.07 14.98 1.62
C GLU A 163 -15.32 14.55 0.34
N GLY A 164 -14.71 13.36 0.35
CA GLY A 164 -13.96 12.79 -0.78
C GLY A 164 -12.57 13.41 -1.00
N GLN A 165 -12.07 14.21 -0.05
CA GLN A 165 -10.71 14.73 -0.03
C GLN A 165 -9.94 14.19 1.17
N TYR A 166 -8.61 14.14 1.09
CA TYR A 166 -7.79 13.81 2.25
C TYR A 166 -7.99 14.82 3.37
N ARG A 167 -8.10 14.32 4.61
CA ARG A 167 -8.02 15.19 5.77
C ARG A 167 -6.60 15.68 5.94
N THR A 168 -6.43 16.99 6.03
CA THR A 168 -5.16 17.58 6.45
C THR A 168 -4.98 17.36 7.95
N HIS A 169 -3.94 16.62 8.32
CA HIS A 169 -3.47 16.45 9.69
C HIS A 169 -2.48 17.55 10.08
#